data_AF-A0A4D6MGT7-F1
#
_entry.id   AF-A0A4D6MGT7-F1
#
_cell.length_a   1.000
_cell.length_b   1.000
_cell.length_c   1.000
_cell.angle_alpha   90.00
_cell.angle_beta   90.00
_cell.angle_gamma   90.00
#
_symmetry.space_group_name_H-M   'P 1'
#
loop_
_entity.id
_entity.type
_entity.pdbx_description
1 polymer ?
#
loop_
_entity_poly.entity_id
_entity_poly.type
_entity_poly.pdbx_seq_one_letter_code
_entity_poly.pdbx_strand_id
1 'polypeptide(L)'
;MTRLGPNGQEFFTSYDEVCESFDAMRLQENILRGIYAYGFEKPSAIQQRGIVPFCKVLDVIQQAQSGIGKTATFCFGVLQQLDYNIVQCQVNML
;
A
#
# COMPACT_ATOMS: atom_id res chain seq x y z
N MET A 1 18.64 -5.14 3.33
CA MET A 1 18.95 -6.58 3.30
C MET A 1 18.14 -7.19 2.16
N THR A 2 18.75 -7.90 1.22
CA THR A 2 18.02 -8.55 0.10
C THR A 2 17.15 -9.67 0.66
N ARG A 3 15.87 -9.70 0.29
CA ARG A 3 14.92 -10.75 0.68
C ARG A 3 14.33 -11.37 -0.57
N LEU A 4 14.21 -12.70 -0.55
CA LEU A 4 13.51 -13.46 -1.59
C LEU A 4 12.00 -13.33 -1.37
N GLY A 5 11.30 -12.82 -2.37
CA GLY A 5 9.84 -12.81 -2.39
C GLY A 5 9.27 -14.22 -2.65
N PRO A 6 7.97 -14.43 -2.40
CA PRO A 6 7.30 -15.73 -2.58
C PRO A 6 7.40 -16.31 -4.01
N ASN A 7 7.75 -15.49 -5.01
CA ASN A 7 7.94 -15.90 -6.41
C ASN A 7 9.41 -15.96 -6.85
N GLY A 8 10.36 -15.97 -5.90
CA GLY A 8 11.80 -16.01 -6.22
C GLY A 8 12.38 -14.68 -6.75
N GLN A 9 11.60 -13.59 -6.77
CA GLN A 9 12.11 -12.26 -7.06
C GLN A 9 12.90 -11.73 -5.86
N GLU A 10 14.14 -11.31 -6.09
CA GLU A 10 14.92 -10.55 -5.12
C GLU A 10 14.36 -9.14 -4.99
N PHE A 11 14.08 -8.73 -3.76
CA PHE A 11 13.70 -7.37 -3.43
C PHE A 11 14.58 -6.84 -2.29
N PHE A 12 14.86 -5.55 -2.33
CA PHE A 12 15.50 -4.86 -1.23
C PHE A 12 14.43 -4.10 -0.43
N THR A 13 14.37 -4.35 0.87
CA THR A 13 13.53 -3.58 1.80
C THR A 13 14.29 -3.34 3.10
N SER A 14 14.14 -2.13 3.65
CA SER A 14 14.52 -1.78 5.03
C SER A 14 13.36 -1.95 6.02
N TYR A 15 12.16 -2.24 5.52
CA TYR A 15 10.94 -2.43 6.30
C TYR A 15 10.58 -3.91 6.40
N ASP A 16 10.27 -4.37 7.62
CA ASP A 16 10.18 -5.79 7.97
C ASP A 16 8.79 -6.40 7.89
N GLU A 17 7.75 -5.58 8.08
CA GLU A 17 6.38 -6.05 8.15
C GLU A 17 5.85 -6.37 6.75
N VAL A 18 5.24 -7.55 6.63
CA VAL A 18 4.62 -8.07 5.41
C VAL A 18 3.20 -8.51 5.76
N CYS A 19 2.22 -7.97 5.06
CA CYS A 19 0.81 -8.28 5.29
C CYS A 19 0.24 -9.09 4.12
N GLU A 20 -0.15 -10.34 4.36
CA GLU A 20 -0.68 -11.25 3.33
C GLU A 20 -2.14 -10.98 2.93
N SER A 21 -2.86 -10.13 3.67
CA SER A 21 -4.23 -9.69 3.34
C SER A 21 -4.41 -8.20 3.62
N PHE A 22 -5.40 -7.58 2.96
CA PHE A 22 -5.77 -6.19 3.24
C PHE A 22 -6.33 -6.00 4.66
N ASP A 23 -7.01 -7.02 5.20
CA ASP A 23 -7.51 -7.00 6.59
C ASP A 23 -6.37 -6.86 7.62
N ALA A 24 -5.21 -7.47 7.34
CA ALA A 24 -4.06 -7.41 8.22
C ALA A 24 -3.39 -6.02 8.26
N MET A 25 -3.73 -5.13 7.32
CA MET A 25 -3.11 -3.81 7.17
C MET A 25 -3.76 -2.72 8.03
N ARG A 26 -4.82 -3.03 8.78
CA ARG A 26 -5.55 -2.10 9.67
C ARG A 26 -6.06 -0.84 8.95
N LEU A 27 -6.54 -1.00 7.72
CA LEU A 27 -7.15 0.08 6.93
C LEU A 27 -8.51 0.48 7.51
N GLN A 28 -8.95 1.71 7.24
CA GLN A 28 -10.31 2.14 7.57
C GLN A 28 -11.35 1.27 6.84
N GLU A 29 -12.48 0.98 7.49
CA GLU A 29 -13.49 0.03 6.98
C GLU A 29 -14.10 0.45 5.64
N ASN A 30 -14.30 1.75 5.42
CA ASN A 30 -14.73 2.30 4.13
C ASN A 30 -13.72 2.02 3.00
N ILE A 31 -12.41 2.15 3.28
CA ILE A 31 -11.35 1.85 2.31
C ILE A 31 -11.33 0.35 2.02
N LEU A 32 -11.35 -0.49 3.07
CA LEU A 32 -11.34 -1.94 2.93
C LEU A 32 -12.52 -2.44 2.09
N ARG A 33 -13.73 -1.93 2.34
CA ARG A 33 -14.91 -2.22 1.50
C ARG A 33 -14.72 -1.79 0.05
N GLY A 34 -14.14 -0.61 -0.17
CA GLY A 34 -13.83 -0.11 -1.52
C GLY A 34 -12.82 -0.99 -2.27
N ILE A 35 -11.79 -1.48 -1.58
CA ILE A 35 -10.77 -2.39 -2.13
C ILE A 35 -11.43 -3.67 -2.68
N TYR A 36 -12.23 -4.34 -1.87
CA TYR A 36 -12.91 -5.57 -2.29
C TYR A 36 -13.99 -5.33 -3.34
N ALA A 37 -14.76 -4.23 -3.24
CA ALA A 37 -15.78 -3.88 -4.22
C ALA A 37 -15.18 -3.55 -5.60
N TYR A 38 -13.95 -3.02 -5.64
CA TYR A 38 -13.22 -2.79 -6.89
C TYR A 38 -12.66 -4.09 -7.51
N GLY A 39 -12.62 -5.20 -6.75
CA GLY A 39 -12.16 -6.50 -7.22
C GLY A 39 -10.74 -6.88 -6.79
N PHE A 40 -10.15 -6.18 -5.83
CA PHE A 40 -8.89 -6.63 -5.23
C PHE A 40 -9.16 -7.78 -4.24
N GLU A 41 -8.60 -8.96 -4.49
CA GLU A 41 -8.75 -10.11 -3.60
C GLU A 41 -7.56 -10.27 -2.64
N LYS A 42 -6.35 -10.14 -3.17
CA LYS A 42 -5.09 -10.30 -2.42
C LYS A 42 -4.07 -9.22 -2.80
N PRO A 43 -3.30 -8.71 -1.83
CA PRO A 43 -2.24 -7.76 -2.11
C PRO A 43 -1.10 -8.41 -2.92
N SER A 44 -0.62 -7.71 -3.94
CA SER A 44 0.60 -8.07 -4.66
C SER A 44 1.84 -7.95 -3.77
N ALA A 45 2.96 -8.59 -4.13
CA ALA A 45 4.19 -8.57 -3.32
C ALA A 45 4.66 -7.17 -2.92
N ILE A 46 4.42 -6.17 -3.79
CA ILE A 46 4.76 -4.76 -3.54
C ILE A 46 3.76 -4.13 -2.57
N GLN A 47 2.46 -4.40 -2.74
CA GLN A 47 1.39 -3.91 -1.86
C GLN A 47 1.55 -4.45 -0.42
N GLN A 48 1.87 -5.73 -0.27
CA GLN A 48 2.09 -6.40 1.02
C GLN A 48 3.12 -5.69 1.92
N ARG A 49 4.10 -5.01 1.29
CA ARG A 49 5.22 -4.34 1.97
C ARG A 49 5.12 -2.82 1.94
N GLY A 50 4.39 -2.26 0.98
CA GLY A 50 4.32 -0.81 0.76
C GLY A 50 3.13 -0.13 1.42
N ILE A 51 1.99 -0.81 1.57
CA ILE A 51 0.76 -0.17 2.08
C ILE A 51 0.95 0.26 3.55
N VAL A 52 1.37 -0.66 4.42
CA VAL A 52 1.50 -0.37 5.86
C VAL A 52 2.50 0.74 6.19
N PRO A 53 3.74 0.77 5.67
CA PRO A 53 4.64 1.88 5.98
C PRO A 53 4.10 3.22 5.47
N PHE A 54 3.39 3.23 4.34
CA PHE A 54 2.73 4.44 3.85
C PHE A 54 1.58 4.87 4.77
N CYS A 55 0.74 3.94 5.23
CA CYS A 55 -0.32 4.23 6.22
C CYS A 55 0.24 4.74 7.56
N LYS A 56 1.49 4.41 7.89
CA LYS A 56 2.20 4.92 9.08
C LYS A 56 2.88 6.28 8.86
N VAL A 57 2.64 6.93 7.72
CA VAL A 57 3.21 8.26 7.39
C VAL A 57 4.75 8.23 7.39
N LEU A 58 5.33 7.11 6.93
CA LEU A 58 6.78 7.01 6.73
C LEU A 58 7.16 7.45 5.32
N ASP A 59 8.38 7.92 5.15
CA ASP A 59 8.96 8.14 3.83
C ASP A 59 9.25 6.78 3.17
N VAL A 60 8.61 6.53 2.02
CA VAL A 60 8.71 5.24 1.32
C VAL A 60 9.26 5.44 -0.09
N ILE A 61 10.36 4.76 -0.39
CA ILE A 61 10.85 4.58 -1.76
C ILE A 61 10.47 3.17 -2.20
N GLN A 62 9.64 3.06 -3.24
CA GLN A 62 9.16 1.78 -3.74
C GLN A 62 9.42 1.63 -5.23
N GLN A 63 10.28 0.68 -5.60
CA GLN A 63 10.61 0.38 -6.99
C GLN A 63 9.89 -0.89 -7.44
N ALA A 64 9.14 -0.80 -8.54
CA ALA A 64 8.47 -1.94 -9.16
C ALA A 64 8.22 -1.69 -10.65
N GLN A 65 8.00 -2.76 -11.41
CA GLN A 65 7.58 -2.66 -12.81
C GLN A 65 6.14 -2.11 -12.94
N SER A 66 5.80 -1.61 -14.13
CA SER A 66 4.42 -1.19 -14.41
C SER A 66 3.44 -2.36 -14.25
N GLY A 67 2.21 -2.09 -13.82
CA GLY A 67 1.17 -3.11 -13.63
C GLY A 67 1.22 -3.91 -12.31
N ILE A 68 2.20 -3.69 -11.42
CA ILE A 68 2.34 -4.47 -10.16
C ILE A 68 1.55 -3.84 -8.98
N GLY A 69 0.71 -2.84 -9.23
CA GLY A 69 -0.17 -2.27 -8.19
C GLY A 69 0.45 -1.15 -7.34
N LYS A 70 1.47 -0.46 -7.86
CA LYS A 70 2.06 0.74 -7.22
C LYS A 70 1.01 1.83 -6.99
N THR A 71 0.23 2.17 -8.03
CA THR A 71 -0.82 3.21 -7.95
C THR A 71 -1.81 2.92 -6.83
N ALA A 72 -2.30 1.68 -6.74
CA ALA A 72 -3.20 1.27 -5.66
C ALA A 72 -2.55 1.40 -4.28
N THR A 73 -1.25 1.05 -4.15
CA THR A 73 -0.50 1.21 -2.90
C THR A 73 -0.51 2.67 -2.42
N PHE A 74 -0.20 3.62 -3.31
CA PHE A 74 -0.27 5.05 -3.02
C PHE A 74 -1.69 5.50 -2.69
N CYS A 75 -2.68 5.12 -3.50
CA CYS A 75 -4.07 5.51 -3.28
C CYS A 75 -4.60 5.07 -1.91
N PHE A 76 -4.35 3.82 -1.49
CA PHE A 76 -4.82 3.33 -0.19
C PHE A 76 -4.16 4.07 0.96
N GLY A 77 -2.85 4.30 0.84
CA GLY A 77 -2.10 5.04 1.83
C GLY A 77 -2.55 6.51 1.97
N VAL A 78 -2.86 7.17 0.85
CA VAL A 78 -3.41 8.54 0.82
C VAL A 78 -4.81 8.59 1.42
N LEU A 79 -5.70 7.68 0.98
CA LEU A 79 -7.08 7.62 1.48
C LEU A 79 -7.12 7.38 2.99
N GLN A 80 -6.19 6.59 3.52
CA GLN A 80 -6.07 6.31 4.95
C GLN A 80 -5.79 7.57 5.79
N GLN A 81 -5.12 8.58 5.20
CA GLN A 81 -4.69 9.80 5.89
C GLN A 81 -5.60 11.00 5.64
N LEU A 82 -6.55 10.89 4.72
CA LEU A 82 -7.39 12.01 4.29
C LEU A 82 -8.32 12.47 5.44
N ASP A 83 -8.33 13.77 5.73
CA ASP A 83 -9.31 14.38 6.62
C ASP A 83 -10.52 14.86 5.82
N TYR A 84 -11.66 14.18 6.00
CA TYR A 84 -12.90 14.51 5.29
C TYR A 84 -13.51 15.87 5.65
N ASN A 85 -13.05 16.52 6.73
CA ASN A 85 -13.54 17.84 7.14
C ASN A 85 -12.82 19.00 6.44
N ILE A 86 -11.68 18.73 5.80
CA ILE A 86 -10.84 19.75 5.17
C ILE A 86 -11.06 19.73 3.65
N VAL A 87 -11.75 20.75 3.14
CA VAL A 87 -12.03 20.91 1.70
C VAL A 87 -10.91 21.72 1.02
N GLN A 88 -9.69 21.20 1.07
CA GLN A 88 -8.49 21.78 0.47
C GLN A 88 -7.60 20.67 -0.10
N CYS A 89 -6.60 21.03 -0.92
CA CYS A 89 -5.62 20.04 -1.40
C CYS A 89 -4.79 19.52 -0.22
N GLN A 90 -4.94 18.24 0.12
CA GLN A 90 -4.19 17.58 1.20
C GLN A 90 -3.04 16.73 0.67
N VAL A 91 -3.16 16.22 -0.56
CA VAL A 91 -2.19 15.34 -1.18
C VAL A 91 -1.94 15.76 -2.62
N ASN A 92 -0.66 15.82 -2.97
CA ASN A 92 -0.20 16.00 -4.34
C ASN A 92 0.44 14.70 -4.83
N MET A 93 -0.06 14.15 -5.93
CA MET A 93 0.51 12.96 -6.60
C MET A 93 1.14 13.39 -7.92
N LEU A 94 2.47 13.25 -8.04
CA LEU A 94 3.25 13.56 -9.23
C LEU A 94 4.15 12.38 -9.62
#